data_AF-A0A1F6APZ8-F1
#
_entry.id   AF-A0A1F6APZ8-F1
#
_cell.length_a   1.000
_cell.length_b   1.000
_cell.length_c   1.000
_cell.angle_alpha   90.00
_cell.angle_beta   90.00
_cell.angle_gamma   90.00
#
_symmetry.space_group_name_H-M   'P 1'
#
loop_
_entity.id
_entity.type
_entity.pdbx_description
1 polymer ?
#
loop_
_entity_poly.entity_id
_entity_poly.type
_entity_poly.pdbx_seq_one_letter_code
_entity_poly.pdbx_strand_id
1 'polypeptide(L)'
;MKLYISLILLTVFMFLTLSQFPKDLYRKSADSFPVMLEQARKASSQLDLPRNNFNIIILREQGGILGYEYRYLMRVLGYRADDEFSYQLSKYLLSISEKGEINWQRENSWELDQFGKKTLLKKHSEGKSIWYLFKKNEIN
;
A
#
# COMPACT_ATOMS: atom_id res chain seq x y z
N MET A 1 14.16 16.81 -50.04
CA MET A 1 14.66 15.46 -49.70
C MET A 1 14.90 15.26 -48.19
N LYS A 2 15.67 16.12 -47.50
CA LYS A 2 15.91 15.99 -46.04
C LYS A 2 14.65 15.96 -45.17
N LEU A 3 13.66 16.81 -45.46
CA LEU A 3 12.41 16.88 -44.68
C LEU A 3 11.59 15.58 -44.72
N TYR A 4 11.55 14.91 -45.88
CA TYR A 4 10.84 13.63 -46.05
C TYR A 4 11.53 12.51 -45.27
N ILE A 5 12.86 12.49 -45.24
CA ILE A 5 13.64 11.51 -44.48
C ILE A 5 13.40 11.70 -42.97
N SER A 6 13.38 12.94 -42.48
CA SER A 6 13.06 13.25 -41.09
C SER A 6 11.63 12.84 -40.71
N LEU A 7 10.65 13.04 -41.60
CA LEU A 7 9.26 12.64 -41.37
C LEU A 7 9.13 11.11 -41.27
N ILE A 8 9.78 10.38 -42.18
CA ILE A 8 9.80 8.90 -42.17
C ILE A 8 10.44 8.38 -40.87
N LEU A 9 11.57 8.95 -40.46
CA LEU A 9 12.23 8.61 -39.20
C LEU A 9 11.32 8.85 -37.99
N LEU A 10 10.60 9.97 -37.96
CA LEU A 10 9.64 10.28 -36.89
C LEU A 10 8.50 9.25 -36.85
N THR A 11 7.95 8.89 -38.01
CA THR A 11 6.88 7.89 -38.10
C THR A 11 7.35 6.51 -37.64
N VAL A 12 8.55 6.09 -38.04
CA VAL A 12 9.15 4.83 -37.60
C VAL A 12 9.40 4.85 -36.08
N PHE A 13 9.90 5.97 -35.55
CA PHE A 13 10.14 6.12 -34.13
C PHE A 13 8.85 6.05 -33.31
N MET A 14 7.78 6.74 -33.74
CA MET A 14 6.47 6.61 -33.11
C MET A 14 5.98 5.16 -33.11
N PHE A 15 6.11 4.45 -34.23
CA PHE A 15 5.68 3.06 -34.32
C PHE A 15 6.46 2.14 -33.38
N LEU A 16 7.77 2.33 -33.27
CA LEU A 16 8.62 1.60 -32.33
C LEU A 16 8.21 1.86 -30.87
N THR A 17 7.95 3.12 -30.49
CA THR A 17 7.52 3.46 -29.12
C THR A 17 6.15 2.87 -28.78
N LEU A 18 5.21 2.85 -29.73
CA LEU A 18 3.89 2.24 -29.52
C LEU A 18 3.96 0.72 -29.45
N SER A 19 4.85 0.10 -30.22
CA SER A 19 5.06 -1.36 -30.20
C SER A 19 5.75 -1.81 -28.92
N GLN A 20 6.66 -1.00 -28.37
CA GLN A 20 7.36 -1.28 -27.11
C GLN A 20 6.62 -0.72 -25.89
N PHE A 21 5.43 -0.14 -26.09
CA PHE A 21 4.64 0.39 -24.99
C PHE A 21 4.26 -0.75 -24.03
N PRO A 22 4.57 -0.63 -22.72
CA PRO A 22 4.34 -1.70 -21.75
C PRO A 22 2.86 -1.78 -21.38
N LYS A 23 2.04 -2.29 -22.30
CA LYS A 23 0.57 -2.42 -22.14
C LYS A 23 0.19 -3.21 -20.90
N ASP A 24 1.05 -4.13 -20.46
CA ASP A 24 0.84 -4.92 -19.25
C ASP A 24 0.79 -4.09 -17.97
N LEU A 25 1.41 -2.90 -17.93
CA LEU A 25 1.29 -1.97 -16.79
C LEU A 25 -0.11 -1.35 -16.68
N TYR A 26 -0.87 -1.36 -17.76
CA TYR A 26 -2.24 -0.81 -17.83
C TYR A 26 -3.30 -1.91 -17.84
N ARG A 27 -2.89 -3.16 -17.61
CA ARG A 27 -3.83 -4.26 -17.41
C ARG A 27 -4.66 -3.96 -16.16
N LYS A 28 -5.94 -4.30 -16.21
CA LYS A 28 -6.88 -4.07 -15.12
C LYS A 28 -6.29 -4.59 -13.81
N SER A 29 -6.20 -3.74 -12.78
CA SER A 29 -5.69 -4.14 -11.46
C SER A 29 -6.48 -5.34 -10.94
N ALA A 30 -5.80 -6.22 -10.20
CA ALA A 30 -6.41 -7.44 -9.67
C ALA A 30 -7.69 -7.16 -8.88
N ASP A 31 -7.71 -6.04 -8.15
CA ASP A 31 -8.88 -5.54 -7.43
C ASP A 31 -9.28 -4.14 -7.91
N SER A 32 -10.59 -3.92 -8.05
CA SER A 32 -11.13 -2.61 -8.41
C SER A 32 -11.20 -1.67 -7.21
N PHE A 33 -11.02 -0.37 -7.43
CA PHE A 33 -11.10 0.64 -6.37
C PHE A 33 -12.35 0.54 -5.47
N PRO A 34 -13.59 0.34 -5.99
CA PRO A 34 -14.77 0.17 -5.15
C PRO A 34 -14.66 -1.01 -4.18
N VAL A 35 -14.08 -2.13 -4.63
CA VAL A 35 -13.88 -3.32 -3.81
C VAL A 35 -12.88 -3.03 -2.70
N MET A 36 -11.73 -2.45 -3.01
CA MET A 36 -10.73 -2.08 -2.00
C MET A 36 -11.28 -1.09 -0.97
N LEU A 37 -12.10 -0.12 -1.40
CA LEU A 37 -12.72 0.86 -0.51
C LEU A 37 -13.74 0.23 0.44
N GLU A 38 -14.55 -0.71 -0.03
CA GLU A 38 -15.49 -1.45 0.81
C GLU A 38 -14.76 -2.32 1.84
N GLN A 39 -13.74 -3.05 1.40
CA GLN A 39 -12.90 -3.86 2.28
C GLN A 39 -12.22 -3.00 3.35
N ALA A 40 -11.64 -1.88 2.94
CA ALA A 40 -11.03 -0.92 3.85
C ALA A 40 -12.02 -0.38 4.89
N ARG A 41 -13.27 -0.07 4.49
CA ARG A 41 -14.33 0.38 5.39
C ARG A 41 -14.70 -0.68 6.43
N LYS A 42 -14.87 -1.93 6.00
CA LYS A 42 -15.19 -3.05 6.90
C LYS A 42 -14.05 -3.28 7.88
N ALA A 43 -12.82 -3.39 7.38
CA ALA A 43 -11.65 -3.63 8.20
C ALA A 43 -11.40 -2.50 9.21
N SER A 44 -11.50 -1.23 8.79
CA SER A 44 -11.28 -0.09 9.69
C SER A 44 -12.33 -0.03 10.81
N SER A 45 -13.57 -0.43 10.54
CA SER A 45 -14.63 -0.52 11.53
C SER A 45 -14.41 -1.67 12.52
N GLN A 46 -14.04 -2.86 12.04
CA GLN A 46 -13.84 -4.03 12.91
C GLN A 46 -12.59 -3.88 13.80
N LEU A 47 -11.54 -3.26 13.27
CA LEU A 47 -10.32 -2.99 14.03
C LEU A 47 -10.48 -1.83 15.02
N ASP A 48 -11.59 -1.09 15.00
CA ASP A 48 -11.75 0.14 15.79
C ASP A 48 -10.57 1.10 15.58
N LEU A 49 -10.26 1.35 14.30
CA LEU A 49 -9.08 2.11 13.91
C LEU A 49 -9.18 3.56 14.43
N PRO A 50 -8.13 4.12 15.05
CA PRO A 50 -8.15 5.52 15.46
C PRO A 50 -8.25 6.44 14.25
N ARG A 51 -8.89 7.61 14.41
CA ARG A 51 -9.07 8.58 13.31
C ARG A 51 -7.75 9.21 12.84
N ASN A 52 -6.72 9.23 13.68
CA ASN A 52 -5.40 9.80 13.40
C ASN A 52 -4.30 9.06 14.20
N ASN A 53 -3.04 9.50 14.04
CA ASN A 53 -1.89 8.99 14.80
C ASN A 53 -1.62 7.50 14.57
N PHE A 54 -1.74 7.09 13.32
CA PHE A 54 -1.41 5.74 12.89
C PHE A 54 -0.69 5.76 11.55
N ASN A 55 0.28 4.87 11.39
CA ASN A 55 0.94 4.64 10.11
C ASN A 55 0.39 3.39 9.42
N ILE A 56 0.69 3.24 8.13
CA ILE A 56 0.25 2.09 7.32
C ILE A 56 1.43 1.44 6.63
N ILE A 57 1.51 0.11 6.73
CA ILE A 57 2.41 -0.71 5.91
C ILE A 57 1.61 -1.78 5.18
N ILE A 58 2.11 -2.18 4.01
CA ILE A 58 1.58 -3.32 3.26
C ILE A 58 2.66 -4.42 3.21
N LEU A 59 2.26 -5.67 3.36
CA LEU A 59 3.14 -6.81 3.20
C LEU A 59 2.67 -7.61 1.99
N ARG A 60 3.41 -7.48 0.88
CA ARG A 60 3.20 -8.18 -0.40
C ARG A 60 4.33 -9.17 -0.65
N GLU A 61 4.10 -10.18 -1.49
CA GLU A 61 5.16 -11.11 -1.90
C GLU A 61 6.26 -10.42 -2.73
N GLN A 62 5.92 -9.39 -3.51
CA GLN A 62 6.85 -8.63 -4.32
C GLN A 62 6.72 -7.14 -4.00
N GLY A 63 7.80 -6.58 -3.44
CA GLY A 63 8.14 -5.15 -3.44
C GLY A 63 6.99 -4.15 -3.24
N GLY A 64 6.79 -3.70 -2.01
CA GLY A 64 5.97 -2.51 -1.74
C GLY A 64 5.45 -2.49 -0.32
N ILE A 65 6.23 -1.93 0.61
CA ILE A 65 5.81 -1.72 2.00
C ILE A 65 5.14 -0.34 2.17
N LEU A 66 5.35 0.55 1.20
CA LEU A 66 4.85 1.91 1.19
C LEU A 66 3.35 1.91 0.91
N GLY A 67 2.55 1.92 1.97
CA GLY A 67 1.09 1.79 1.94
C GLY A 67 0.28 2.94 1.34
N TYR A 68 0.76 3.58 0.26
CA TYR A 68 0.13 4.76 -0.35
C TYR A 68 -1.32 4.54 -0.77
N GLU A 69 -1.62 3.39 -1.39
CA GLU A 69 -2.98 3.04 -1.81
C GLU A 69 -3.94 3.04 -0.60
N TYR A 70 -3.54 2.38 0.48
CA TYR A 70 -4.35 2.34 1.70
C TYR A 70 -4.37 3.66 2.46
N ARG A 71 -3.29 4.46 2.44
CA ARG A 71 -3.33 5.84 2.98
C ARG A 71 -4.37 6.68 2.24
N TYR A 72 -4.45 6.55 0.91
CA TYR A 72 -5.47 7.21 0.12
C TYR A 72 -6.88 6.70 0.46
N LEU A 73 -7.09 5.38 0.53
CA LEU A 73 -8.38 4.79 0.94
C LEU A 73 -8.81 5.27 2.33
N MET A 74 -7.90 5.27 3.30
CA MET A 74 -8.14 5.77 4.65
C MET A 74 -8.54 7.25 4.64
N ARG A 75 -7.88 8.08 3.82
CA ARG A 75 -8.23 9.50 3.65
C ARG A 75 -9.65 9.67 3.10
N VAL A 76 -10.04 8.88 2.09
CA VAL A 76 -11.40 8.87 1.53
C VAL A 76 -12.43 8.49 2.60
N LEU A 77 -12.08 7.59 3.52
CA LEU A 77 -12.93 7.17 4.65
C LEU A 77 -12.90 8.12 5.86
N GLY A 78 -12.22 9.27 5.75
CA GLY A 78 -12.14 10.29 6.79
C GLY A 78 -11.11 10.00 7.90
N TYR A 79 -10.17 9.09 7.66
CA TYR A 79 -9.04 8.84 8.54
C TYR A 79 -7.81 9.62 8.08
N ARG A 80 -6.92 9.97 9.02
CA ARG A 80 -5.66 10.68 8.76
C ARG A 80 -4.50 9.81 9.19
N ALA A 81 -4.08 8.93 8.29
CA ALA A 81 -2.83 8.18 8.45
C ALA A 81 -1.63 9.13 8.32
N ASP A 82 -0.59 8.86 9.10
CA ASP A 82 0.69 9.55 9.02
C ASP A 82 1.42 9.16 7.72
N ASP A 83 2.36 10.01 7.30
CA ASP A 83 3.18 9.77 6.11
C ASP A 83 4.15 8.60 6.29
N GLU A 84 4.71 8.13 5.18
CA GLU A 84 5.64 7.00 5.09
C GLU A 84 6.99 7.20 5.78
N PHE A 85 7.30 8.38 6.33
CA PHE A 85 8.53 8.63 7.07
C PHE A 85 8.26 8.79 8.57
N SER A 86 7.01 9.05 8.96
CA SER A 86 6.62 9.33 10.35
C SER A 86 6.32 8.09 11.22
N TYR A 87 6.80 6.89 10.86
CA TYR A 87 6.57 5.66 11.63
C TYR A 87 7.00 5.74 13.09
N GLN A 88 8.07 6.50 13.36
CA GLN A 88 8.60 6.67 14.72
C GLN A 88 7.66 7.51 15.61
N LEU A 89 6.86 8.39 15.01
CA LEU A 89 5.97 9.31 15.70
C LEU A 89 4.56 8.72 15.91
N SER A 90 4.16 7.77 15.05
CA SER A 90 2.85 7.13 15.12
C SER A 90 2.70 6.25 16.36
N LYS A 91 1.55 6.36 17.03
CA LYS A 91 1.17 5.51 18.18
C LYS A 91 0.66 4.15 17.76
N TYR A 92 0.04 4.07 16.58
CA TYR A 92 -0.51 2.84 16.03
C TYR A 92 0.11 2.52 14.68
N LEU A 93 0.17 1.24 14.36
CA LEU A 93 0.59 0.75 13.05
C LEU A 93 -0.50 -0.16 12.52
N LEU A 94 -1.04 0.20 11.36
CA LEU A 94 -1.91 -0.64 10.58
C LEU A 94 -1.07 -1.41 9.56
N SER A 95 -0.95 -2.71 9.75
CA SER A 95 -0.26 -3.60 8.81
C SER A 95 -1.27 -4.38 8.01
N ILE A 96 -1.13 -4.36 6.68
CA ILE A 96 -2.05 -5.04 5.76
C ILE A 96 -1.25 -6.09 5.00
N SER A 97 -1.51 -7.36 5.29
CA SER A 97 -0.85 -8.47 4.63
C SER A 97 -1.68 -8.99 3.47
N GLU A 98 -1.19 -8.84 2.26
CA GLU A 98 -1.78 -9.40 1.03
C GLU A 98 -1.20 -10.78 0.69
N LYS A 99 -0.14 -11.20 1.39
CA LYS A 99 0.44 -12.56 1.31
C LYS A 99 -0.24 -13.57 2.25
N GLY A 100 -1.34 -13.19 2.90
CA GLY A 100 -2.07 -14.01 3.86
C GLY A 100 -1.60 -13.83 5.30
N GLU A 101 -1.77 -14.87 6.14
CA GLU A 101 -1.41 -14.80 7.55
C GLU A 101 0.10 -14.82 7.77
N ILE A 102 0.58 -13.82 8.51
CA ILE A 102 1.99 -13.64 8.78
C ILE A 102 2.35 -13.92 10.23
N ASN A 103 3.53 -14.47 10.42
CA ASN A 103 4.20 -14.42 11.71
C ASN A 103 4.94 -13.09 11.84
N TRP A 104 4.23 -12.07 12.32
CA TRP A 104 4.76 -10.71 12.47
C TRP A 104 5.97 -10.59 13.42
N GLN A 105 6.22 -11.61 14.26
CA GLN A 105 7.41 -11.65 15.14
C GLN A 105 8.68 -12.05 14.38
N ARG A 106 8.52 -12.73 13.24
CA ARG A 106 9.62 -13.22 12.39
C ARG A 106 9.76 -12.44 11.10
N GLU A 107 8.86 -11.48 10.85
CA GLU A 107 8.89 -10.65 9.66
C GLU A 107 10.00 -9.61 9.78
N ASN A 108 10.98 -9.67 8.88
CA ASN A 108 12.10 -8.74 8.84
C ASN A 108 11.77 -7.60 7.86
N SER A 109 11.18 -6.51 8.36
CA SER A 109 10.90 -5.29 7.59
C SER A 109 11.39 -4.09 8.39
N TRP A 110 12.12 -3.22 7.71
CA TRP A 110 12.65 -1.99 8.29
C TRP A 110 11.54 -1.13 8.91
N GLU A 111 10.38 -1.01 8.26
CA GLU A 111 9.21 -0.27 8.73
C GLU A 111 8.61 -0.89 10.00
N LEU A 112 8.54 -2.23 10.06
CA LEU A 112 8.12 -2.95 11.26
C LEU A 112 9.09 -2.74 12.44
N ASP A 113 10.37 -2.55 12.15
CA ASP A 113 11.42 -2.27 13.14
C ASP A 113 11.38 -0.80 13.61
N GLN A 114 11.10 0.15 12.72
CA GLN A 114 10.93 1.57 13.07
C GLN A 114 9.78 1.80 14.05
N PHE A 115 8.74 0.96 13.98
CA PHE A 115 7.62 1.02 14.91
C PHE A 115 8.00 0.51 16.32
N GLY A 116 9.10 -0.22 16.48
CA GLY A 116 9.65 -0.66 17.75
C GLY A 116 8.95 -1.86 18.38
N LYS A 117 9.01 -1.97 19.72
CA LYS A 117 8.27 -2.99 20.48
C LYS A 117 6.77 -2.73 20.31
N LYS A 118 6.08 -3.70 19.74
CA LYS A 118 4.68 -3.56 19.33
C LYS A 118 3.83 -4.64 19.98
N THR A 119 2.62 -4.27 20.36
CA THR A 119 1.59 -5.20 20.84
C THR A 119 0.48 -5.29 19.81
N LEU A 120 0.17 -6.49 19.35
CA LEU A 120 -0.99 -6.71 18.49
C LEU A 120 -2.26 -6.47 19.30
N LEU A 121 -3.07 -5.49 18.89
CA LEU A 121 -4.36 -5.20 19.52
C LEU A 121 -5.48 -6.03 18.92
N LYS A 122 -5.59 -6.01 17.58
CA LYS A 122 -6.66 -6.66 16.85
C LYS A 122 -6.18 -7.14 15.49
N LYS A 123 -6.84 -8.18 14.98
CA LYS A 123 -6.67 -8.76 13.64
C LYS A 123 -8.04 -8.91 13.00
N HIS A 124 -8.15 -8.59 11.72
CA HIS A 124 -9.36 -8.81 10.92
C HIS A 124 -8.98 -9.33 9.53
N SER A 125 -9.74 -10.26 8.99
CA SER A 125 -9.54 -10.75 7.62
C SER A 125 -10.63 -10.18 6.72
N GLU A 126 -10.25 -9.56 5.61
CA GLU A 126 -11.18 -9.00 4.65
C GLU A 126 -10.69 -9.24 3.23
N GLY A 127 -11.48 -9.96 2.43
CA GLY A 127 -11.05 -10.42 1.11
C GLY A 127 -9.83 -11.34 1.21
N LYS A 128 -8.78 -11.04 0.42
CA LYS A 128 -7.50 -11.77 0.45
C LYS A 128 -6.50 -11.20 1.45
N SER A 129 -6.85 -10.08 2.10
CA SER A 129 -5.95 -9.32 2.95
C SER A 129 -6.23 -9.57 4.42
N ILE A 130 -5.18 -9.62 5.22
CA ILE A 130 -5.27 -9.68 6.67
C ILE A 130 -4.75 -8.38 7.26
N TRP A 131 -5.57 -7.74 8.06
CA TRP A 131 -5.33 -6.45 8.65
C TRP A 131 -4.98 -6.61 10.12
N TYR A 132 -3.87 -6.03 10.53
CA TYR A 132 -3.35 -6.09 11.89
C TYR A 132 -3.22 -4.67 12.43
N LEU A 133 -3.79 -4.43 13.60
CA LEU A 133 -3.61 -3.18 14.33
C LEU A 133 -2.65 -3.39 15.48
N PHE A 134 -1.51 -2.73 15.42
CA PHE A 134 -0.52 -2.73 16.48
C PHE A 134 -0.53 -1.40 17.25
N LYS A 135 -0.19 -1.48 18.53
CA LYS A 135 0.14 -0.31 19.36
C LYS A 135 1.63 -0.31 19.66
N LYS A 136 2.25 0.86 19.54
CA LYS A 136 3.63 1.08 19.97
C LYS A 136 3.68 1.00 21.49
N ASN A 137 4.57 0.15 22.02
CA ASN A 137 4.82 0.11 23.45
C ASN A 137 5.72 1.30 23.79
N GLU A 138 5.29 2.12 24.75
CA GLU A 138 6.12 3.17 25.30
C GLU A 138 7.30 2.49 26.02
N ILE A 139 8.52 2.79 25.55
CA ILE A 139 9.74 2.41 26.26
C ILE A 139 9.84 3.40 27.42
N ASN A 140 9.58 2.95 28.65
CA ASN A 140 9.99 3.67 29.85
C ASN A 140 11.52 3.77 29.89
#